data_AF-A0AAD5GPW1-F1
#
_entry.id   AF-A0AAD5GPW1-F1
#
_cell.length_a   1.000
_cell.length_b   1.000
_cell.length_c   1.000
_cell.angle_alpha   90.00
_cell.angle_beta   90.00
_cell.angle_gamma   90.00
#
_symmetry.space_group_name_H-M   'P 1'
#
loop_
_entity.id
_entity.type
_entity.pdbx_description
1 polymer ?
#
loop_
_entity_poly.entity_id
_entity_poly.type
_entity_poly.pdbx_seq_one_letter_code
_entity_poly.pdbx_strand_id
1 'polypeptide(L)' 'MVYIASPDKANTNYLGPASVEEIAKQIVNAEGPSGPNRDYLFNLEKTLLQMGCKDEHVMKIADEARKLIQGVE' A
#
# COMPACT_ATOMS: atom_id res chain seq x y z
N MET A 1 15.37 -0.07 -17.63
CA MET A 1 15.83 0.82 -16.54
C MET A 1 14.84 0.69 -15.40
N VAL A 2 15.30 0.59 -14.14
CA VAL A 2 14.46 0.46 -12.94
C VAL A 2 14.95 1.47 -11.90
N TYR A 3 14.03 2.12 -11.20
CA TYR A 3 14.34 3.02 -10.08
C TYR A 3 14.00 2.32 -8.76
N ILE A 4 14.98 2.24 -7.86
CA ILE A 4 14.82 1.68 -6.51
C ILE A 4 15.46 2.65 -5.51
N ALA A 5 14.69 3.10 -4.53
CA ALA A 5 15.19 3.98 -3.48
C ALA A 5 15.86 3.17 -2.35
N SER A 6 17.00 3.64 -1.85
CA SER A 6 17.79 2.98 -0.80
C SER A 6 17.10 3.05 0.57
N PRO A 7 17.29 2.05 1.46
CA PRO A 7 16.91 2.15 2.88
C PRO A 7 17.90 2.99 3.72
N ASP A 8 18.91 3.60 3.10
CA ASP A 8 19.85 4.51 3.77
C ASP A 8 19.12 5.73 4.37
N LYS A 9 19.67 6.29 5.46
CA LYS A 9 19.16 7.49 6.14
C LYS A 9 19.06 8.72 5.23
N ALA A 10 19.83 8.76 4.14
CA ALA A 10 19.71 9.79 3.10
C ALA A 10 18.34 9.78 2.40
N ASN A 11 17.62 8.64 2.38
CA ASN A 11 16.24 8.57 1.93
C ASN A 11 15.29 8.87 3.10
N THR A 12 15.03 10.16 3.31
CA THR A 12 14.18 10.63 4.42
C THR A 12 12.73 10.14 4.36
N ASN A 13 12.29 9.59 3.22
CA ASN A 13 10.94 9.08 3.02
C ASN A 13 10.81 7.57 3.29
N TYR A 14 11.91 6.87 3.56
CA TYR A 14 11.85 5.45 3.92
C TYR A 14 11.38 5.29 5.38
N LEU A 15 10.21 4.69 5.56
CA LEU A 15 9.59 4.50 6.89
C LEU A 15 10.02 3.20 7.57
N GLY A 16 10.69 2.29 6.86
CA GLY A 16 11.07 0.98 7.38
C GLY A 16 9.99 -0.10 7.22
N PRO A 17 10.29 -1.33 7.68
CA PRO A 17 9.31 -2.41 7.76
C PRO A 17 8.26 -2.12 8.84
N ALA A 18 7.02 -2.53 8.59
CA ALA A 18 5.91 -2.43 9.53
C ALA A 18 4.96 -3.63 9.35
N SER A 19 4.05 -3.84 10.29
CA SER A 19 3.01 -4.88 10.16
C SER A 19 2.02 -4.55 9.05
N VAL A 20 1.32 -5.57 8.51
CA VAL A 20 0.29 -5.37 7.48
C VAL A 20 -0.80 -4.43 7.99
N GLU A 21 -1.15 -4.57 9.27
CA GLU A 21 -2.17 -3.78 9.95
C GLU A 21 -1.77 -2.31 10.09
N GLU A 22 -0.52 -2.03 10.45
CA GLU A 22 0.01 -0.66 10.52
C GLU A 22 0.07 -0.01 9.13
N ILE A 23 0.54 -0.74 8.13
CA ILE A 23 0.60 -0.25 6.74
C ILE A 23 -0.81 0.04 6.22
N ALA A 24 -1.76 -0.88 6.40
CA ALA A 24 -3.14 -0.71 5.96
C ALA A 24 -3.81 0.48 6.64
N LYS A 25 -3.62 0.65 7.96
CA LYS A 25 -4.12 1.82 8.71
C LYS A 25 -3.56 3.12 8.16
N GLN A 26 -2.27 3.18 7.87
CA GLN A 26 -1.67 4.38 7.28
C GLN A 26 -2.23 4.66 5.88
N ILE A 27 -2.36 3.64 5.03
CA ILE A 27 -2.88 3.77 3.66
C ILE A 27 -4.34 4.28 3.67
N VAL A 28 -5.20 3.72 4.51
CA VAL A 28 -6.63 4.09 4.54
C VAL A 28 -6.85 5.56 4.97
N ASN A 29 -5.99 6.08 5.86
CA ASN A 29 -6.11 7.44 6.40
C ASN A 29 -5.30 8.50 5.61
N ALA A 30 -4.46 8.10 4.65
CA ALA A 30 -3.58 9.01 3.94
C ALA A 30 -4.18 9.50 2.61
N GLU A 31 -3.99 10.80 2.34
CA GLU A 31 -4.37 11.46 1.10
C GLU A 31 -3.30 12.48 0.69
N GLY A 32 -3.04 12.60 -0.61
CA GLY A 32 -2.13 13.60 -1.16
C GLY A 32 -2.71 14.29 -2.39
N PRO A 33 -1.93 15.12 -3.10
CA PRO A 33 -2.41 15.86 -4.28
C PRO A 33 -2.94 14.98 -5.42
N SER A 34 -2.56 13.70 -5.44
CA SER A 34 -3.02 12.71 -6.43
C SER A 34 -4.26 11.91 -5.98
N GLY A 35 -4.79 12.19 -4.79
CA GLY A 35 -5.95 11.51 -4.20
C GLY A 35 -5.61 10.57 -3.03
N PRO A 36 -6.60 9.78 -2.57
CA PRO A 36 -6.47 8.85 -1.45
C PRO A 36 -5.46 7.73 -1.73
N ASN A 37 -4.62 7.40 -0.74
CA ASN A 37 -3.60 6.37 -0.90
C ASN A 37 -4.20 4.95 -1.08
N ARG A 38 -5.40 4.71 -0.55
CA ARG A 38 -6.14 3.45 -0.78
C ARG A 38 -6.42 3.19 -2.27
N ASP A 39 -6.63 4.23 -3.07
CA ASP A 39 -6.91 4.10 -4.50
C ASP A 39 -5.64 3.63 -5.24
N TYR A 40 -4.47 4.11 -4.83
CA TYR A 40 -3.18 3.62 -5.33
C TYR A 40 -3.01 2.12 -5.06
N LEU A 41 -3.25 1.68 -3.82
CA LEU A 41 -3.16 0.27 -3.43
C LEU A 41 -4.09 -0.62 -4.26
N PHE A 42 -5.37 -0.26 -4.38
CA PHE A 42 -6.35 -1.09 -5.10
C PHE A 42 -6.11 -1.10 -6.61
N ASN A 43 -5.61 -0.01 -7.19
CA ASN A 43 -5.22 0.02 -8.60
C ASN A 43 -4.01 -0.88 -8.87
N LEU A 44 -3.03 -0.91 -7.96
CA LEU A 44 -1.87 -1.80 -8.06
C LEU A 44 -2.29 -3.26 -7.98
N GLU A 45 -3.04 -3.65 -6.94
CA GLU A 45 -3.53 -5.01 -6.75
C GLU A 45 -4.35 -5.50 -7.96
N LYS A 46 -5.28 -4.67 -8.45
CA LYS A 46 -6.08 -4.97 -9.65
C LYS A 46 -5.19 -5.22 -10.87
N THR A 47 -4.20 -4.36 -11.10
CA THR A 47 -3.31 -4.48 -12.25
C THR A 47 -2.45 -5.74 -12.17
N LEU A 48 -1.91 -6.06 -11.00
CA LEU A 48 -1.14 -7.29 -10.79
C LEU A 48 -1.99 -8.54 -11.08
N LEU A 49 -3.23 -8.58 -10.58
CA LEU A 49 -4.17 -9.67 -10.84
C LEU A 49 -4.50 -9.82 -12.32
N GLN A 50 -4.72 -8.71 -13.04
CA GLN A 50 -4.98 -8.72 -14.48
C GLN A 50 -3.79 -9.26 -15.29
N MET A 51 -2.57 -9.06 -14.79
CA MET A 51 -1.34 -9.61 -15.37
C MET A 51 -1.07 -11.06 -14.94
N GLY A 52 -1.94 -11.67 -14.12
CA GLY A 52 -1.72 -13.01 -13.56
C GLY A 52 -0.66 -13.08 -12.47
N CYS A 53 -0.22 -11.93 -11.95
CA CYS A 53 0.76 -11.84 -10.87
C CYS A 53 0.04 -11.81 -9.51
N LYS A 54 0.37 -12.76 -8.64
CA LYS A 54 -0.15 -12.79 -7.26
C LYS A 54 0.94 -12.42 -6.27
N ASP A 55 0.95 -11.17 -5.85
CA ASP A 55 1.81 -10.67 -4.77
C ASP A 55 1.09 -10.81 -3.42
N GLU A 56 1.58 -11.73 -2.58
CA GLU A 56 0.97 -12.02 -1.28
C GLU A 56 0.98 -10.81 -0.33
N HIS A 57 2.01 -9.97 -0.39
CA HIS A 57 2.10 -8.80 0.49
C HIS A 57 1.09 -7.73 0.09
N VAL A 58 1.00 -7.41 -1.20
CA VAL A 58 0.04 -6.42 -1.72
C VAL A 58 -1.39 -6.89 -1.43
N MET A 59 -1.71 -8.17 -1.65
CA MET A 59 -3.05 -8.73 -1.40
C MET A 59 -3.43 -8.66 0.08
N LYS A 60 -2.53 -9.02 0.99
CA LYS A 60 -2.79 -8.95 2.43
C LYS A 60 -3.07 -7.52 2.89
N ILE A 61 -2.31 -6.54 2.39
CA ILE A 61 -2.54 -5.13 2.72
C ILE A 61 -3.87 -4.66 2.14
N ALA A 62 -4.20 -5.03 0.90
CA ALA A 62 -5.48 -4.67 0.28
C ALA A 62 -6.68 -5.25 1.04
N ASP A 63 -6.60 -6.52 1.45
CA ASP A 63 -7.64 -7.16 2.25
C ASP A 63 -7.80 -6.50 3.62
N GLU A 64 -6.70 -6.18 4.29
CA GLU A 64 -6.75 -5.48 5.58
C GLU A 64 -7.31 -4.06 5.43
N ALA A 65 -6.94 -3.34 4.36
CA ALA A 65 -7.52 -2.04 4.05
C ALA A 65 -9.04 -2.12 3.80
N ARG A 66 -9.53 -3.16 3.11
CA ARG A 66 -10.97 -3.39 2.92
C ARG A 66 -11.68 -3.62 4.25
N LYS A 67 -11.13 -4.44 5.15
CA LYS A 67 -11.71 -4.68 6.49
C LYS A 67 -11.82 -3.38 7.29
N LEU A 68 -10.75 -2.57 7.28
CA LEU A 68 -10.74 -1.29 7.98
C LEU A 68 -11.80 -0.34 7.44
N ILE A 69 -11.98 -0.26 6.11
CA ILE A 69 -13.02 0.59 5.48
C ILE A 69 -14.43 0.11 5.80
N GLN A 70 -14.66 -1.21 5.82
CA GLN A 70 -15.97 -1.81 6.12
C GLN A 70 -16.33 -1.76 7.61
N GLY A 71 -15.34 -1.68 8.51
CA GLY A 71 -15.52 -1.59 9.95
C GLY A 71 -15.65 -0.18 10.52
N VAL A 72 -15.68 0.86 9.68
CA VAL A 72 -16.02 2.23 10.10
C VAL A 72 -17.55 2.37 10.09
N GLU A 73 -18.19 1.92 11.17
CA GLU A 73 -19.54 2.36 11.57
C GLU A 73 -19.46 3.48 12.61
#